data_AF-A0A5K0VFI4-F1
#
_entry.id   AF-A0A5K0VFI4-F1
#
_cell.length_a   1.000
_cell.length_b   1.000
_cell.length_c   1.000
_cell.angle_alpha   90.00
_cell.angle_beta   90.00
_cell.angle_gamma   90.00
#
_symmetry.space_group_name_H-M   'P 1'
#
loop_
_entity.id
_entity.type
_entity.pdbx_description
1 polymer ?
#
loop_
_entity_poly.entity_id
_entity_poly.type
_entity_poly.pdbx_seq_one_letter_code
_entity_poly.pdbx_strand_id
1 'polypeptide(L)' 'GNLNWTQRISTAVSIMKGLQFLHNGVVPGILGNELKATNILLDQNLVAKISSYNLPVLVENTRKE' A
#
# COMPACT_ATOMS: atom_id res chain seq x y z
N GLY A 1 -10.18 18.77 9.39
CA GLY A 1 -9.58 19.12 8.09
C GLY A 1 -10.36 18.45 7.00
N ASN A 2 -10.82 19.19 5.98
CA ASN A 2 -11.55 18.62 4.85
C ASN A 2 -10.66 18.67 3.60
N LEU A 3 -10.50 17.55 2.91
CA LEU A 3 -9.78 17.50 1.65
C LEU A 3 -10.66 18.09 0.54
N ASN A 4 -10.09 18.97 -0.28
CA ASN A 4 -10.73 19.43 -1.50
C ASN A 4 -10.81 18.29 -2.54
N TRP A 5 -11.58 18.51 -3.60
CA TRP A 5 -11.81 17.48 -4.61
C TRP A 5 -10.52 17.01 -5.30
N THR A 6 -9.64 17.94 -5.65
CA THR A 6 -8.34 17.63 -6.27
C THR A 6 -7.47 16.76 -5.36
N GLN A 7 -7.45 17.05 -4.07
CA GLN A 7 -6.73 16.24 -3.07
C GLN A 7 -7.32 14.84 -2.97
N ARG A 8 -8.65 14.70 -3.00
CA ARG A 8 -9.32 13.38 -2.97
C ARG A 8 -8.95 12.54 -4.19
N ILE A 9 -8.93 13.14 -5.39
CA ILE A 9 -8.50 12.44 -6.60
C ILE A 9 -7.03 12.02 -6.48
N SER A 10 -6.15 12.93 -6.05
CA SER A 10 -4.71 12.64 -5.88
C SER A 10 -4.47 11.48 -4.89
N THR A 11 -5.22 11.48 -3.78
CA THR A 11 -5.24 10.37 -2.81
C THR A 11 -5.66 9.06 -3.46
N ALA A 12 -6.76 9.04 -4.20
CA ALA A 12 -7.23 7.83 -4.88
C ALA A 12 -6.21 7.27 -5.90
N VAL A 13 -5.57 8.15 -6.67
CA VAL A 13 -4.52 7.76 -7.62
C VAL A 13 -3.32 7.15 -6.89
N SER A 14 -2.90 7.75 -5.77
CA SER A 14 -1.77 7.25 -4.98
C SER A 14 -2.07 5.88 -4.37
N ILE A 15 -3.30 5.68 -3.87
CA ILE A 15 -3.76 4.37 -3.37
C ILE A 15 -3.72 3.33 -4.49
N MET A 16 -4.25 3.64 -5.67
CA MET A 16 -4.25 2.70 -6.81
C MET A 16 -2.85 2.31 -7.26
N LYS A 17 -1.89 3.26 -7.26
CA LYS A 17 -0.49 2.97 -7.57
C LYS A 17 0.13 2.03 -6.53
N GLY A 18 -0.11 2.28 -5.24
CA GLY A 18 0.35 1.40 -4.17
C GLY A 18 -0.24 -0.02 -4.28
N LEU A 19 -1.54 -0.11 -4.56
CA LEU A 19 -2.22 -1.40 -4.77
C LEU A 19 -1.66 -2.17 -5.97
N GLN A 20 -1.44 -1.48 -7.10
CA GLN A 20 -0.84 -2.06 -8.29
C GLN A 20 0.57 -2.61 -8.00
N PHE A 21 1.38 -1.86 -7.23
CA PHE A 21 2.70 -2.31 -6.81
C PHE A 21 2.62 -3.59 -5.96
N LEU A 22 1.69 -3.64 -5.01
CA LEU A 22 1.54 -4.79 -4.10
C LEU A 22 1.09 -6.05 -4.86
N HIS A 23 0.20 -5.90 -5.85
CA HIS A 23 -0.29 -7.04 -6.63
C HIS A 23 0.70 -7.53 -7.68
N ASN A 24 1.34 -6.62 -8.41
CA ASN A 24 2.06 -6.95 -9.65
C ASN A 24 3.56 -6.59 -9.59
N GLY A 25 3.98 -5.74 -8.66
CA GLY A 25 5.36 -5.27 -8.51
C GLY A 25 6.19 -6.12 -7.54
N VAL A 26 5.58 -7.06 -6.83
CA VAL A 26 6.24 -7.96 -5.88
C VAL A 26 5.98 -9.41 -6.28
N VAL A 27 6.96 -10.30 -6.09
CA VAL A 27 6.84 -11.75 -6.36
C VAL A 27 7.11 -12.55 -5.09
N PRO A 28 6.16 -13.36 -4.61
CA PRO A 28 4.78 -13.47 -5.09
C PRO A 28 3.98 -12.18 -4.81
N GLY A 29 2.97 -11.91 -5.64
CA GLY A 29 2.08 -10.77 -5.44
C GLY A 29 1.38 -10.84 -4.09
N ILE A 30 1.23 -9.70 -3.42
CA ILE A 30 0.61 -9.60 -2.09
C ILE A 30 -0.90 -9.38 -2.27
N LEU A 31 -1.68 -10.45 -2.15
CA LEU A 31 -3.14 -10.47 -2.31
C LEU A 31 -3.83 -10.73 -0.95
N GLY A 32 -5.04 -10.18 -0.75
CA GLY A 32 -5.89 -10.55 0.40
C GLY A 32 -5.91 -9.60 1.60
N ASN A 33 -5.35 -8.39 1.48
CA ASN A 33 -5.48 -7.37 2.53
C ASN A 33 -6.75 -6.52 2.31
N GLU A 34 -7.53 -6.31 3.37
CA GLU A 34 -8.72 -5.44 3.31
C GLU A 34 -8.28 -3.97 3.22
N LEU A 35 -8.53 -3.34 2.06
CA LEU A 35 -8.30 -1.92 1.89
C LEU A 35 -9.42 -1.13 2.57
N LYS A 36 -9.21 -0.69 3.81
CA LYS A 36 -10.10 0.24 4.51
C LYS A 36 -9.53 1.64 4.52
N ALA A 37 -10.41 2.64 4.56
CA ALA A 37 -10.01 4.04 4.70
C ALA A 37 -9.13 4.28 5.94
N THR A 38 -9.32 3.51 7.01
CA THR A 38 -8.50 3.54 8.24
C THR A 38 -7.06 3.05 8.05
N ASN A 39 -6.78 2.36 6.94
CA ASN A 39 -5.44 1.87 6.58
C ASN A 39 -4.74 2.77 5.55
N ILE A 40 -5.35 3.91 5.23
CA ILE A 40 -4.75 4.95 4.38
C ILE A 40 -4.29 6.10 5.26
N LEU A 41 -2.99 6.32 5.29
CA LEU A 41 -2.37 7.45 5.97
C LEU A 41 -2.07 8.56 4.96
N LEU A 42 -2.10 9.80 5.41
CA LEU A 42 -1.62 10.96 4.66
C LEU A 42 -0.32 11.43 5.30
N ASP A 43 0.72 11.61 4.49
CA ASP A 43 1.95 12.25 4.97
C ASP A 43 1.82 13.78 5.01
N GLN A 44 2.90 14.46 5.39
CA GLN A 44 2.92 15.93 5.47
C GLN A 44 2.62 16.65 4.14
N ASN A 45 2.72 15.94 3.01
CA ASN A 45 2.44 16.46 1.67
C ASN A 45 1.05 16.04 1.17
N LEU A 46 0.21 15.46 2.04
CA LEU A 46 -1.10 14.89 1.69
C LEU A 46 -1.02 13.77 0.64
N VAL A 47 0.12 13.09 0.56
CA VAL A 47 0.27 11.89 -0.28
C VAL A 47 -0.23 10.69 0.50
N ALA A 48 -1.11 9.92 -0.12
CA ALA A 48 -1.69 8.73 0.49
C ALA A 48 -0.69 7.56 0.51
N LYS A 49 -0.59 6.91 1.67
CA LYS A 49 0.26 5.74 1.92
C LYS A 49 -0.58 4.63 2.54
N ILE A 50 -0.32 3.41 2.11
CA ILE A 50 -1.02 2.21 2.59
C ILE A 50 -0.25 1.66 3.79
N SER A 51 -0.89 1.49 4.95
CA SER A 51 -0.20 1.18 6.22
C SER A 51 -0.43 -0.22 6.80
N SER A 52 -1.35 -1.01 6.26
CA SER A 52 -1.76 -2.28 6.88
C SER A 52 -1.79 -3.43 5.87
N TYR A 53 -0.63 -3.71 5.27
CA TYR A 53 -0.45 -4.90 4.44
C TYR A 53 0.36 -5.94 5.19
N ASN A 54 -0.16 -7.17 5.22
CA ASN A 54 0.60 -8.32 5.66
C ASN A 54 1.70 -8.60 4.64
N LEU A 55 2.91 -8.14 4.93
CA LEU A 55 4.08 -8.45 4.13
C LEU A 55 4.51 -9.89 4.45
N PRO A 56 4.81 -10.73 3.45
CA PRO A 56 5.38 -12.04 3.72
C PRO A 56 6.73 -11.84 4.42
N VAL A 57 6.92 -12.56 5.53
CA VAL A 57 8.26 -12.66 6.15
C VAL A 57 9.16 -13.30 5.10
N LEU A 58 10.20 -12.59 4.67
CA LEU A 58 11.24 -13.18 3.83
C LEU A 58 11.93 -14.25 4.68
N VAL A 59 11.55 -15.51 4.48
CA VAL A 59 12.35 -16.62 4.99
C VAL A 59 13.57 -16.67 4.09
N GLU A 60 14.68 -16.10 4.54
CA GLU A 60 15.97 -16.39 3.92
C GLU A 60 16.15 -17.90 3.98
N ASN A 61 16.19 -18.54 2.82
CA ASN A 61 16.64 -19.92 2.69
C ASN A 61 18.10 -19.96 3.15
N THR A 62 18.33 -20.10 4.45
CA THR A 62 19.61 -20.54 4.99
C THR A 62 19.81 -21.96 4.47
N ARG A 63 20.41 -22.08 3.28
CA ARG A 63 21.00 -23.31 2.80
C ARG A 63 21.97 -23.78 3.88
N LYS A 64 21.54 -24.75 4.68
CA LYS A 64 22.44 -25.69 5.33
C LYS A 64 22.55 -26.87 4.37
N GLU A 65 23.60 -26.83 3.55
CA GLU A 65 24.24 -28.04 3.04
C GLU A 65 24.72 -28.90 4.21
#